data_AF-A0A0Q5TH54-F1
#
_entry.id   AF-A0A0Q5TH54-F1
#
_cell.length_a   1.000
_cell.length_b   1.000
_cell.length_c   1.000
_cell.angle_alpha   90.00
_cell.angle_beta   90.00
_cell.angle_gamma   90.00
#
_symmetry.space_group_name_H-M   'P 1'
#
loop_
_entity.id
_entity.type
_entity.pdbx_description
1 polymer ?
#
loop_
_entity_poly.entity_id
_entity_poly.type
_entity_poly.pdbx_seq_one_letter_code
_entity_poly.pdbx_strand_id
1 'polypeptide(L)'
;MEQSITDRVKSYEDACAIKGIEPLTIEAFGFLPENQREYQFCVHKYDVINEVLNEGWSPDWMNWDERKYFPYFYWDKDKAAGGSGFSFGVFSYDYSGATVGSRLVFRNAELARYAAKQFLDICEVIYSPRQS
;
A
#
# COMPACT_ATOMS: atom_id res chain seq x y z
N MET A 1 -12.03 4.32 25.46
CA MET A 1 -11.69 4.98 24.17
C MET A 1 -11.58 3.89 23.14
N GLU A 2 -12.27 4.04 22.02
CA GLU A 2 -12.16 3.11 20.89
C GLU A 2 -10.75 3.25 20.29
N GLN A 3 -10.09 2.14 19.97
CA GLN A 3 -8.77 2.15 19.34
C GLN A 3 -8.90 2.63 17.90
N SER A 4 -7.96 3.45 17.43
CA SER A 4 -7.95 3.91 16.03
C SER A 4 -7.70 2.74 15.08
N ILE A 5 -8.10 2.86 13.80
CA ILE A 5 -7.84 1.80 12.81
C ILE A 5 -6.35 1.50 12.65
N THR A 6 -5.48 2.50 12.80
CA THR A 6 -4.03 2.35 12.73
C THR A 6 -3.45 1.67 13.97
N ASP A 7 -4.15 1.67 15.11
CA ASP A 7 -3.77 0.86 16.28
C ASP A 7 -4.11 -0.62 16.11
N ARG A 8 -5.14 -0.91 15.32
CA ARG A 8 -5.67 -2.26 15.09
C ARG A 8 -5.00 -2.98 13.92
N VAL A 9 -4.60 -2.25 12.87
CA VAL A 9 -3.99 -2.82 11.66
C VAL A 9 -2.48 -2.64 11.70
N LYS A 10 -1.74 -3.60 12.27
CA LYS A 10 -0.27 -3.58 12.32
C LYS A 10 0.37 -4.54 11.31
N SER A 11 -0.40 -5.51 10.81
CA SER A 11 0.02 -6.56 9.90
C SER A 11 -1.05 -6.82 8.82
N TYR A 12 -0.71 -7.64 7.82
CA TYR A 12 -1.68 -8.13 6.82
C TYR A 12 -2.72 -9.02 7.48
N GLU A 13 -2.30 -9.85 8.43
CA GLU A 13 -3.14 -10.77 9.18
C GLU A 13 -4.18 -10.01 10.02
N ASP A 14 -3.80 -8.88 10.62
CA ASP A 14 -4.76 -8.00 11.32
C ASP A 14 -5.83 -7.47 10.36
N ALA A 15 -5.41 -7.02 9.17
CA ALA A 15 -6.35 -6.53 8.15
C ALA A 15 -7.29 -7.64 7.68
N CYS A 16 -6.77 -8.85 7.41
CA CYS A 16 -7.56 -10.03 7.08
C CYS A 16 -8.58 -10.37 8.18
N ALA A 17 -8.15 -10.38 9.45
CA ALA A 17 -9.01 -10.67 10.59
C ALA A 17 -10.15 -9.64 10.73
N ILE A 18 -9.86 -8.35 10.55
CA ILE A 18 -10.88 -7.28 10.59
C ILE A 18 -11.84 -7.41 9.41
N LYS A 19 -11.35 -7.78 8.22
CA LYS A 19 -12.15 -7.98 7.01
C LYS A 19 -12.94 -9.30 7.03
N GLY A 20 -12.60 -10.24 7.91
CA GLY A 20 -13.23 -11.56 8.01
C GLY A 20 -12.83 -12.51 6.87
N ILE A 21 -11.58 -12.41 6.39
CA ILE A 21 -11.02 -13.30 5.37
C ILE A 21 -9.82 -14.06 5.92
N GLU A 22 -9.57 -15.26 5.38
CA GLU A 22 -8.35 -15.99 5.67
C GLU A 22 -7.15 -15.35 4.96
N PRO A 23 -6.02 -15.12 5.65
CA PRO A 23 -4.79 -14.67 5.02
C PRO A 23 -4.32 -15.64 3.94
N LEU A 24 -3.98 -15.11 2.76
CA LEU A 24 -3.34 -15.90 1.71
C LEU A 24 -1.85 -16.05 1.97
N THR A 25 -1.28 -17.11 1.41
CA THR A 25 0.16 -17.32 1.32
C THR A 25 0.63 -17.21 -0.13
N ILE A 26 1.95 -17.14 -0.35
CA ILE A 26 2.51 -17.03 -1.71
C ILE A 26 2.15 -18.22 -2.61
N GLU A 27 1.85 -19.39 -2.02
CA GLU A 27 1.41 -20.59 -2.72
C GLU A 27 0.07 -20.39 -3.45
N ALA A 28 -0.80 -19.50 -2.94
CA ALA A 28 -2.05 -19.14 -3.60
C ALA A 28 -1.82 -18.49 -4.98
N PHE A 29 -0.61 -17.96 -5.21
CA PHE A 29 -0.17 -17.34 -6.46
C PHE A 29 0.65 -18.31 -7.34
N GLY A 30 0.67 -19.60 -7.03
CA GLY A 30 1.42 -20.63 -7.76
C GLY A 30 1.05 -20.78 -9.25
N PHE A 31 -0.11 -20.27 -9.65
CA PHE A 31 -0.56 -20.23 -11.05
C PHE A 31 0.20 -19.22 -11.91
N LEU A 32 0.98 -18.30 -11.31
CA LEU A 32 1.80 -17.33 -12.00
C LEU A 32 3.25 -17.82 -12.18
N PRO A 33 4.00 -17.24 -13.14
CA PRO A 33 5.45 -17.37 -13.20
C PRO A 33 6.11 -17.00 -11.87
N GLU A 34 7.16 -17.73 -11.47
CA GLU A 34 7.83 -17.55 -10.17
C GLU A 34 8.25 -16.09 -9.91
N ASN A 35 8.81 -15.42 -10.93
CA ASN A 35 9.22 -14.02 -10.87
C ASN A 35 8.07 -12.99 -10.74
N GLN A 36 6.81 -13.42 -10.72
CA GLN A 36 5.64 -12.56 -10.54
C GLN A 36 4.90 -12.83 -9.22
N ARG A 37 5.17 -13.96 -8.55
CA ARG A 37 4.37 -14.41 -7.39
C ARG A 37 4.52 -13.48 -6.21
N GLU A 38 5.75 -13.11 -5.86
CA GLU A 38 6.04 -12.22 -4.74
C GLU A 38 5.39 -10.85 -4.94
N TYR A 39 5.57 -10.25 -6.13
CA TYR A 39 4.95 -8.97 -6.46
C TYR A 39 3.41 -9.02 -6.32
N GLN A 40 2.76 -10.03 -6.89
CA GLN A 40 1.30 -10.14 -6.82
C GLN A 40 0.80 -10.44 -5.40
N PHE A 41 1.57 -11.20 -4.62
CA PHE A 41 1.28 -11.41 -3.21
C PHE A 41 1.36 -10.09 -2.42
N CYS A 42 2.40 -9.30 -2.62
CA CYS A 42 2.53 -7.97 -2.00
C CYS A 42 1.40 -7.02 -2.41
N VAL A 43 1.04 -6.98 -3.69
CA VAL A 43 -0.11 -6.19 -4.18
C VAL A 43 -1.40 -6.61 -3.48
N HIS A 44 -1.67 -7.91 -3.35
CA HIS A 44 -2.84 -8.40 -2.63
C HIS A 44 -2.83 -7.98 -1.15
N LYS A 45 -1.71 -8.17 -0.45
CA LYS A 45 -1.56 -7.74 0.95
C LYS A 45 -1.88 -6.26 1.11
N TYR A 46 -1.29 -5.43 0.24
CA TYR A 46 -1.45 -3.98 0.30
C TYR A 46 -2.87 -3.53 -0.01
N ASP A 47 -3.56 -4.15 -0.98
CA ASP A 47 -4.96 -3.88 -1.29
C ASP A 47 -5.87 -4.15 -0.09
N VAL A 48 -5.71 -5.30 0.56
CA VAL A 48 -6.48 -5.67 1.77
C VAL A 48 -6.22 -4.68 2.91
N ILE A 49 -4.95 -4.34 3.15
CA ILE A 49 -4.57 -3.35 4.18
C ILE A 49 -5.21 -2.00 3.89
N ASN A 50 -5.14 -1.52 2.65
CA ASN A 50 -5.65 -0.20 2.27
C ASN A 50 -7.16 -0.11 2.40
N GLU A 51 -7.88 -1.16 2.00
CA GLU A 51 -9.34 -1.21 2.15
C GLU A 51 -9.75 -1.10 3.62
N VAL A 52 -9.08 -1.84 4.50
CA VAL A 52 -9.36 -1.83 5.94
C VAL A 52 -8.97 -0.49 6.57
N LEU A 53 -7.79 0.05 6.25
CA LEU A 53 -7.34 1.37 6.74
C LEU A 53 -8.25 2.51 6.31
N ASN A 54 -8.84 2.42 5.11
CA ASN A 54 -9.80 3.40 4.61
C ASN A 54 -11.21 3.26 5.24
N GLU A 55 -11.45 2.18 5.99
CA GLU A 55 -12.72 1.88 6.66
C GLU A 55 -13.91 1.96 5.69
N GLY A 56 -13.75 1.36 4.50
CA GLY A 56 -14.79 1.34 3.47
C GLY A 56 -14.90 2.63 2.63
N TRP A 57 -14.07 3.64 2.87
CA TRP A 57 -13.95 4.76 1.95
C TRP A 57 -13.39 4.28 0.60
N SER A 58 -13.98 4.77 -0.48
CA SER A 58 -13.50 4.58 -1.85
C SER A 58 -13.50 5.94 -2.56
N PRO A 59 -12.48 6.25 -3.37
CA PRO A 59 -12.39 7.52 -4.06
C PRO A 59 -13.54 7.69 -5.07
N ASP A 60 -14.21 8.85 -5.04
CA ASP A 60 -15.04 9.34 -6.12
C ASP A 60 -14.18 10.07 -7.14
N TRP A 61 -13.85 9.38 -8.23
CA TRP A 61 -13.04 9.91 -9.33
C TRP A 61 -13.75 10.98 -10.16
N MET A 62 -15.07 11.14 -10.00
CA MET A 62 -15.80 12.24 -10.64
C MET A 62 -15.82 13.49 -9.76
N ASN A 63 -15.44 13.37 -8.49
CA ASN A 63 -15.29 14.49 -7.57
C ASN A 63 -13.85 15.04 -7.61
N TRP A 64 -13.70 16.16 -8.32
CA TRP A 64 -12.43 16.87 -8.48
C TRP A 64 -12.02 17.64 -7.22
N ASP A 65 -12.92 17.83 -6.25
CA ASP A 65 -12.61 18.48 -4.97
C ASP A 65 -12.20 17.45 -3.88
N GLU A 66 -12.46 16.17 -4.11
CA GLU A 66 -12.05 15.10 -3.20
C GLU A 66 -10.55 14.81 -3.34
N ARG A 67 -9.82 15.14 -2.27
CA ARG A 67 -8.39 14.84 -2.16
C ARG A 67 -8.16 13.35 -1.96
N LYS A 68 -7.34 12.76 -2.83
CA LYS A 68 -6.96 11.35 -2.80
C LYS A 68 -5.48 11.26 -2.51
N TYR A 69 -5.09 10.68 -1.38
CA TYR A 69 -3.70 10.68 -0.91
C TYR A 69 -3.01 9.37 -1.24
N PHE A 70 -1.79 9.40 -1.76
CA PHE A 70 -1.01 8.17 -1.98
C PHE A 70 0.44 8.36 -1.50
N PRO A 71 1.10 7.28 -1.05
CA PRO A 71 2.51 7.33 -0.70
C PRO A 71 3.36 7.68 -1.92
N TYR A 72 4.28 8.62 -1.75
CA TYR A 72 5.30 8.94 -2.76
C TYR A 72 6.67 8.53 -2.23
N PHE A 73 7.28 7.58 -2.93
CA PHE A 73 8.61 7.07 -2.65
C PHE A 73 9.61 7.63 -3.65
N TYR A 74 10.82 7.94 -3.20
CA TYR A 74 11.91 8.32 -4.09
C TYR A 74 13.10 7.39 -3.90
N TRP A 75 13.83 7.20 -4.99
CA TRP A 75 15.07 6.45 -5.00
C TRP A 75 16.22 7.36 -4.58
N ASP A 76 16.77 7.11 -3.40
CA ASP A 76 17.95 7.80 -2.89
C ASP A 76 19.20 6.99 -3.26
N LYS A 77 19.82 7.38 -4.38
CA LYS A 77 21.03 6.76 -4.93
C LYS A 77 22.20 6.75 -3.95
N ASP A 78 22.23 7.66 -2.97
CA ASP A 78 23.32 7.81 -2.03
C ASP A 78 23.14 6.91 -0.79
N LYS A 79 21.92 6.41 -0.54
CA LYS A 79 21.60 5.35 0.45
C LYS A 79 21.65 3.92 -0.12
N ALA A 80 21.75 3.78 -1.44
CA ALA A 80 21.86 2.49 -2.12
C ALA A 80 23.18 1.76 -1.83
N ALA A 81 24.18 2.44 -1.25
CA ALA A 81 25.48 1.85 -0.92
C ALA A 81 25.46 0.86 0.28
N GLY A 82 24.31 0.68 0.95
CA GLY A 82 24.17 -0.26 2.08
C GLY A 82 22.78 -0.92 2.22
N GLY A 83 21.90 -0.79 1.22
CA GLY A 83 20.50 -1.28 1.26
C GLY A 83 19.70 -0.92 0.00
N SER A 84 18.38 -1.07 0.02
CA SER A 84 17.47 -0.94 -1.15
C SER A 84 17.46 0.44 -1.83
N GLY A 85 18.12 1.48 -1.28
CA GLY A 85 18.07 2.84 -1.83
C GLY A 85 16.66 3.48 -1.79
N PHE A 86 15.65 2.75 -1.32
CA PHE A 86 14.26 3.16 -1.30
C PHE A 86 13.99 3.97 -0.02
N SER A 87 13.55 5.22 -0.15
CA SER A 87 13.20 6.05 1.00
C SER A 87 11.79 6.61 0.84
N PHE A 88 10.94 6.39 1.85
CA PHE A 88 9.66 7.09 1.94
C PHE A 88 9.92 8.58 2.12
N GLY A 89 9.44 9.37 1.16
CA GLY A 89 9.61 10.81 1.18
C GLY A 89 8.45 11.54 1.82
N VAL A 90 7.30 11.46 1.15
CA VAL A 90 6.10 12.23 1.45
C VAL A 90 4.86 11.47 0.96
N PHE A 91 3.67 11.99 1.25
CA PHE A 91 2.46 11.61 0.52
C PHE A 91 2.20 12.68 -0.55
N SER A 92 1.68 12.27 -1.71
CA SER A 92 1.14 13.20 -2.71
C SER A 92 -0.39 13.14 -2.67
N TYR A 93 -1.05 14.08 -3.35
CA TYR A 93 -2.49 14.04 -3.56
C TYR A 93 -2.84 14.29 -5.01
N ASP A 94 -3.88 13.61 -5.51
CA ASP A 94 -4.40 13.75 -6.88
C ASP A 94 -5.86 14.24 -6.84
N TYR A 95 -6.23 15.03 -7.85
CA TYR A 95 -7.57 15.57 -8.08
C TYR A 95 -8.35 14.82 -9.16
N SER A 96 -7.86 13.66 -9.63
CA SER A 96 -8.48 12.69 -10.57
C SER A 96 -7.76 12.50 -11.91
N GLY A 97 -6.48 12.89 -12.02
CA GLY A 97 -5.61 12.60 -13.17
C GLY A 97 -4.85 11.29 -12.97
N ALA A 98 -5.55 10.16 -12.81
CA ALA A 98 -5.02 8.94 -12.18
C ALA A 98 -3.67 8.45 -12.75
N THR A 99 -2.58 8.86 -12.09
CA THR A 99 -1.25 8.25 -12.22
C THR A 99 -1.11 7.01 -11.32
N VAL A 100 -2.12 6.74 -10.49
CA VAL A 100 -2.15 5.71 -9.45
C VAL A 100 -3.55 5.06 -9.39
N GLY A 101 -3.63 3.75 -9.14
CA GLY A 101 -4.90 3.01 -9.06
C GLY A 101 -5.69 3.28 -7.77
N SER A 102 -7.02 3.10 -7.82
CA SER A 102 -7.95 3.32 -6.69
C SER A 102 -7.68 2.51 -5.44
N ARG A 103 -6.97 1.39 -5.59
CA ARG A 103 -6.59 0.50 -4.50
C ARG A 103 -5.37 0.99 -3.70
N LEU A 104 -4.71 2.05 -4.18
CA LEU A 104 -3.47 2.58 -3.60
C LEU A 104 -3.65 3.99 -3.03
N VAL A 105 -4.89 4.49 -2.94
CA VAL A 105 -5.20 5.82 -2.41
C VAL A 105 -5.89 5.74 -1.04
N PHE A 106 -5.69 6.77 -0.25
CA PHE A 106 -6.22 6.93 1.10
C PHE A 106 -7.03 8.21 1.21
N ARG A 107 -8.06 8.17 2.07
CA ARG A 107 -8.93 9.33 2.35
C ARG A 107 -8.21 10.52 2.99
N ASN A 108 -7.08 10.29 3.65
CA ASN A 108 -6.31 11.35 4.29
C ASN A 108 -4.80 11.05 4.32
N ALA A 109 -4.03 12.11 4.52
CA ALA A 109 -2.57 12.09 4.56
C ALA A 109 -1.99 11.26 5.72
N GLU A 110 -2.70 11.16 6.85
CA GLU A 110 -2.24 10.42 8.02
C GLU A 110 -2.22 8.92 7.74
N LEU A 111 -3.30 8.39 7.15
CA LEU A 111 -3.40 7.00 6.73
C LEU A 111 -2.38 6.67 5.64
N ALA A 112 -2.21 7.54 4.64
CA ALA A 112 -1.19 7.35 3.61
C ALA A 112 0.23 7.28 4.23
N ARG A 113 0.55 8.17 5.17
CA ARG A 113 1.83 8.16 5.88
C ARG A 113 1.98 6.93 6.77
N TYR A 114 0.91 6.53 7.46
CA TYR A 114 0.92 5.34 8.31
C TYR A 114 1.19 4.09 7.48
N ALA A 115 0.41 3.88 6.42
CA ALA A 115 0.55 2.71 5.56
C ALA A 115 1.95 2.61 4.94
N ALA A 116 2.49 3.73 4.44
CA ALA A 116 3.81 3.76 3.83
C ALA A 116 4.96 3.46 4.81
N LYS A 117 4.80 3.82 6.09
CA LYS A 117 5.80 3.58 7.13
C LYS A 117 5.68 2.19 7.76
N GLN A 118 4.44 1.78 8.07
CA GLN A 118 4.15 0.51 8.73
C GLN A 118 4.43 -0.67 7.80
N PHE A 119 4.09 -0.54 6.52
CA PHE A 119 4.18 -1.60 5.52
C PHE A 119 5.23 -1.26 4.45
N LEU A 120 6.36 -0.70 4.89
CA LEU A 120 7.42 -0.24 3.99
C LEU A 120 8.01 -1.40 3.17
N ASP A 121 8.17 -2.57 3.80
CA ASP A 121 8.62 -3.82 3.15
C ASP A 121 7.70 -4.23 1.98
N ILE A 122 6.39 -4.16 2.18
CA ILE A 122 5.40 -4.43 1.13
C ILE A 122 5.48 -3.36 0.03
N CYS A 123 5.60 -2.08 0.42
CA CYS A 123 5.71 -0.97 -0.51
C CYS A 123 6.99 -1.06 -1.36
N GLU A 124 8.13 -1.45 -0.76
CA GLU A 124 9.39 -1.63 -1.48
C GLU A 124 9.23 -2.59 -2.66
N VAL A 125 8.54 -3.71 -2.48
CA VAL A 125 8.29 -4.66 -3.58
C VAL A 125 7.36 -4.06 -4.65
N ILE A 126 6.30 -3.36 -4.25
CA ILE A 126 5.29 -2.81 -5.18
C ILE A 126 5.86 -1.68 -6.05
N TYR A 127 6.70 -0.84 -5.46
CA TYR A 127 7.20 0.40 -6.06
C TYR A 127 8.65 0.31 -6.55
N SER A 128 9.38 -0.77 -6.23
CA SER A 128 10.70 -1.00 -6.83
C SER A 128 10.59 -1.28 -8.32
N PRO A 129 11.56 -0.82 -9.13
CA PRO A 129 11.66 -1.23 -10.53
C PRO A 129 11.79 -2.76 -10.58
N ARG A 130 10.99 -3.42 -11.42
CA ARG A 130 11.18 -4.85 -11.71
C ARG A 130 12.61 -5.06 -12.20
N GLN A 131 13.39 -5.86 -11.47
CA GLN A 131 14.64 -6.41 -11.98
C GLN A 131 14.25 -7.29 -13.18
N SER A 132 14.59 -6.83 -14.39
CA SER A 132 14.31 -7.49 -15.67
C SER A 132 15.14 -8.75 -15.87
#